data_AF-A0AAU6WUS3-F1
#
_entry.id   AF-A0AAU6WUS3-F1
#
_cell.length_a   1.000
_cell.length_b   1.000
_cell.length_c   1.000
_cell.angle_alpha   90.00
_cell.angle_beta   90.00
_cell.angle_gamma   90.00
#
_symmetry.space_group_name_H-M   'P 1'
#
loop_
_entity.id
_entity.type
_entity.pdbx_description
1 polymer ?
#
loop_
_entity_poly.entity_id
_entity_poly.type
_entity_poly.pdbx_seq_one_letter_code
_entity_poly.pdbx_strand_id
1 'polypeptide(L)'
;MKTLKYIFIIALFLLAGNTYAQDTVRKTTRAERQEMKAAEVRQLLESKKFVFQAQYANPLGGGVTTLNGRLFNLSPNGNGHIYLNYNYDFKIRPDSVISYLPYYGRATFDAAYNSPNDNGVMFTSTKFGYSAKAGKKGNTVITITPRDAKYNQKFILEVTDSGTATLQAIITNRNTISYDGYITEK
;
A
#
# COMPACT_ATOMS: atom_id res chain seq x y z
N MET A 1 -43.38 42.40 27.56
CA MET A 1 -42.25 41.56 28.00
C MET A 1 -42.41 40.06 27.73
N LYS A 2 -43.63 39.49 27.75
CA LYS A 2 -43.84 38.05 27.55
C LYS A 2 -43.56 37.60 26.10
N THR A 3 -43.99 38.36 25.10
CA THR A 3 -43.76 38.09 23.66
C THR A 3 -42.28 38.14 23.25
N LEU A 4 -41.49 39.04 23.86
CA LEU A 4 -40.06 39.16 23.59
C LEU A 4 -39.26 37.95 24.12
N LYS A 5 -39.70 37.32 25.22
CA LYS A 5 -39.11 36.08 25.74
C LYS A 5 -39.32 34.89 24.79
N TYR A 6 -40.49 34.79 24.15
CA TYR A 6 -40.77 33.69 23.21
C TYR A 6 -39.98 33.81 21.92
N ILE A 7 -39.76 35.04 21.40
CA ILE A 7 -38.90 35.28 20.23
C ILE A 7 -37.45 34.85 20.53
N PHE A 8 -36.96 35.15 21.74
CA PHE A 8 -35.61 34.75 22.16
C PHE A 8 -35.44 33.23 22.28
N ILE A 9 -36.48 32.51 22.76
CA ILE A 9 -36.47 31.05 22.87
C ILE A 9 -36.52 30.38 21.49
N ILE A 10 -37.29 30.92 20.54
CA ILE A 10 -37.36 30.41 19.16
C ILE A 10 -36.02 30.62 18.43
N ALA A 11 -35.38 31.78 18.62
CA ALA A 11 -34.05 32.06 18.05
C ALA A 11 -32.96 31.11 18.60
N LEU A 12 -33.05 30.73 19.88
CA LEU A 12 -32.10 29.80 20.50
C LEU A 12 -32.26 28.36 19.95
N PHE A 13 -33.50 27.94 19.66
CA PHE A 13 -33.79 26.64 19.06
C PHE A 13 -33.31 26.54 17.61
N LEU A 14 -33.37 27.63 16.84
CA LEU A 14 -32.88 27.68 15.45
C LEU A 14 -31.35 27.63 15.35
N LEU A 15 -30.61 28.15 16.34
CA LEU A 15 -29.15 28.04 16.36
C LEU A 15 -28.65 26.64 16.73
N ALA A 16 -29.35 25.94 17.64
CA ALA A 16 -28.94 24.60 18.08
C ALA A 16 -29.23 23.50 17.04
N GLY A 17 -30.25 23.62 16.19
CA GLY A 17 -30.60 22.60 15.19
C GLY A 17 -29.59 22.43 14.05
N ASN A 18 -28.82 23.47 13.73
CA ASN A 18 -27.90 23.47 12.58
C ASN A 18 -26.58 22.72 12.85
N THR A 19 -26.15 22.60 14.12
CA THR A 19 -24.90 21.89 14.46
C THR A 19 -25.09 20.37 14.45
N TYR A 20 -26.23 19.86 14.92
CA TYR A 20 -26.54 18.42 14.92
C TYR A 20 -26.83 17.85 13.53
N ALA A 21 -27.44 18.64 12.63
CA ALA A 21 -27.71 18.23 11.26
C ALA A 21 -26.44 18.14 10.39
N GLN A 22 -25.44 19.00 10.64
CA GLN A 22 -24.20 18.99 9.88
C GLN A 22 -23.30 17.79 10.23
N ASP A 23 -23.28 17.36 11.50
CA ASP A 23 -22.46 16.25 11.96
C ASP A 23 -23.02 14.86 11.58
N THR A 24 -24.34 14.70 11.53
CA THR A 24 -24.96 13.44 11.08
C THR A 24 -24.76 13.25 9.57
N VAL A 25 -24.99 14.28 8.76
CA VAL A 25 -24.74 14.23 7.30
C VAL A 25 -23.26 13.94 7.00
N ARG A 26 -22.30 14.60 7.66
CA ARG A 26 -20.86 14.35 7.47
C ARG A 26 -20.44 12.91 7.82
N LYS A 27 -21.04 12.32 8.86
CA LYS A 27 -20.77 10.93 9.27
C LYS A 27 -21.36 9.93 8.28
N THR A 28 -22.60 10.15 7.83
CA THR A 28 -23.25 9.33 6.79
C THR A 28 -22.44 9.35 5.49
N THR A 29 -22.03 10.54 5.01
CA THR A 29 -21.21 10.67 3.80
C THR A 29 -19.80 10.07 3.94
N ARG A 30 -19.25 9.96 5.15
CA ARG A 30 -17.94 9.29 5.37
C ARG A 30 -18.10 7.78 5.35
N ALA A 31 -19.14 7.24 5.98
CA ALA A 31 -19.44 5.82 5.98
C ALA A 31 -19.75 5.31 4.56
N GLU A 32 -20.60 6.03 3.82
CA GLU A 32 -20.92 5.71 2.41
C GLU A 32 -19.66 5.72 1.53
N ARG A 33 -18.77 6.71 1.69
CA ARG A 33 -17.50 6.76 0.95
C ARG A 33 -16.56 5.60 1.30
N GLN A 34 -16.55 5.16 2.56
CA GLN A 34 -15.76 4.01 2.98
C GLN A 34 -16.32 2.72 2.40
N GLU A 35 -17.65 2.58 2.38
CA GLU A 35 -18.33 1.42 1.81
C GLU A 35 -18.15 1.33 0.29
N MET A 36 -18.29 2.45 -0.44
CA MET A 36 -18.01 2.52 -1.88
C MET A 36 -16.56 2.13 -2.19
N LYS A 37 -15.58 2.66 -1.44
CA LYS A 37 -14.18 2.28 -1.60
C LYS A 37 -13.94 0.81 -1.33
N ALA A 38 -14.58 0.25 -0.30
CA ALA A 38 -14.48 -1.17 0.00
C ALA A 38 -15.08 -2.03 -1.12
N ALA A 39 -16.19 -1.61 -1.72
CA ALA A 39 -16.78 -2.29 -2.87
C ALA A 39 -15.87 -2.22 -4.11
N GLU A 40 -15.30 -1.05 -4.41
CA GLU A 40 -14.33 -0.87 -5.50
C GLU A 40 -13.10 -1.77 -5.31
N VAL A 41 -12.52 -1.77 -4.11
CA VAL A 41 -11.39 -2.64 -3.74
C VAL A 41 -11.76 -4.11 -3.96
N ARG A 42 -12.93 -4.56 -3.52
CA ARG A 42 -13.38 -5.95 -3.73
C ARG A 42 -13.44 -6.30 -5.21
N GLN A 43 -13.98 -5.43 -6.06
CA GLN A 43 -14.01 -5.65 -7.51
C GLN A 43 -12.61 -5.75 -8.12
N LEU A 44 -11.67 -4.90 -7.69
CA LEU A 44 -10.27 -4.97 -8.13
C LEU A 44 -9.63 -6.31 -7.73
N LEU A 45 -9.86 -6.77 -6.50
CA LEU A 45 -9.32 -8.03 -6.00
C LEU A 45 -9.92 -9.26 -6.69
N GLU A 46 -11.22 -9.24 -6.96
CA GLU A 46 -11.95 -10.29 -7.68
C GLU A 46 -11.51 -10.40 -9.14
N SER A 47 -11.36 -9.27 -9.83
CA SER A 47 -10.91 -9.23 -11.23
C SER A 47 -9.44 -9.63 -11.40
N LYS A 48 -8.65 -9.64 -10.31
CA LYS A 48 -7.18 -9.84 -10.32
C LYS A 48 -6.49 -8.92 -11.32
N LYS A 49 -7.01 -7.71 -11.48
CA LYS A 49 -6.50 -6.70 -12.41
C LYS A 49 -6.37 -5.37 -11.69
N PHE A 50 -5.22 -5.14 -11.10
CA PHE A 50 -4.96 -3.92 -10.33
C PHE A 50 -3.46 -3.62 -10.23
N VAL A 51 -3.16 -2.41 -9.78
CA VAL A 51 -1.78 -1.93 -9.57
C VAL A 51 -1.61 -1.60 -8.09
N PHE A 52 -0.59 -2.15 -7.46
CA PHE A 52 -0.10 -1.64 -6.18
C PHE A 52 0.94 -0.55 -6.45
N GLN A 53 0.66 0.67 -5.98
CA GLN A 53 1.54 1.83 -6.08
C GLN A 53 2.32 2.00 -4.78
N ALA A 54 3.64 1.80 -4.84
CA ALA A 54 4.50 1.91 -3.66
C ALA A 54 4.79 3.37 -3.32
N GLN A 55 4.66 3.73 -2.04
CA GLN A 55 4.96 5.06 -1.50
C GLN A 55 6.20 5.05 -0.60
N TYR A 56 6.43 3.93 0.10
CA TYR A 56 7.56 3.74 0.98
C TYR A 56 8.21 2.37 0.74
N ALA A 57 9.52 2.30 0.93
CA ALA A 57 10.26 1.06 1.01
C ALA A 57 10.82 0.88 2.43
N ASN A 58 10.68 -0.34 2.95
CA ASN A 58 10.98 -0.71 4.33
C ASN A 58 11.90 -1.94 4.31
N PRO A 59 13.20 -1.73 4.11
CA PRO A 59 14.17 -2.82 4.13
C PRO A 59 14.41 -3.35 5.54
N LEU A 60 14.69 -4.65 5.67
CA LEU A 60 14.94 -5.29 6.98
C LEU A 60 16.11 -4.67 7.76
N GLY A 61 17.13 -4.17 7.05
CA GLY A 61 18.28 -3.48 7.66
C GLY A 61 18.01 -2.02 8.04
N GLY A 62 16.78 -1.54 7.87
CA GLY A 62 16.41 -0.14 7.98
C GLY A 62 16.91 0.71 6.81
N GLY A 63 16.51 1.97 6.80
CA GLY A 63 16.80 2.96 5.76
C GLY A 63 18.26 3.45 5.75
N VAL A 64 19.23 2.57 5.98
CA VAL A 64 20.66 2.88 5.96
C VAL A 64 21.35 1.94 4.98
N THR A 65 22.22 2.48 4.13
CA THR A 65 23.07 1.70 3.23
C THR A 65 24.53 2.04 3.41
N THR A 66 25.43 1.15 2.99
CA THR A 66 26.87 1.40 2.99
C THR A 66 27.33 1.59 1.56
N LEU A 67 27.87 2.77 1.23
CA LEU A 67 28.49 3.05 -0.07
C LEU A 67 29.95 3.44 0.18
N ASN A 68 30.89 2.78 -0.50
CA ASN A 68 32.33 3.03 -0.38
C ASN A 68 32.82 3.04 1.09
N GLY A 69 32.32 2.10 1.91
CA GLY A 69 32.69 1.98 3.33
C GLY A 69 32.07 3.05 4.26
N ARG A 70 31.21 3.93 3.74
CA ARG A 70 30.54 4.98 4.52
C ARG A 70 29.05 4.68 4.67
N LEU A 71 28.51 4.96 5.85
CA LEU A 71 27.08 4.83 6.13
C LEU A 71 26.33 6.03 5.54
N PHE A 72 25.27 5.74 4.79
CA PHE A 72 24.35 6.72 4.22
C PHE A 72 22.94 6.47 4.73
N ASN A 73 22.33 7.50 5.32
CA ASN A 73 20.94 7.46 5.72
C ASN A 73 20.05 7.81 4.51
N LEU A 74 19.21 6.85 4.10
CA LEU A 74 18.21 6.98 3.06
C LEU A 74 16.82 7.35 3.63
N SER A 75 16.68 7.35 4.95
CA SER A 75 15.48 7.76 5.68
C SER A 75 15.71 9.14 6.31
N PRO A 76 15.15 10.23 5.75
CA PRO A 76 15.39 11.60 6.23
C PRO A 76 15.10 11.78 7.73
N ASN A 77 14.16 10.99 8.26
CA ASN A 77 13.72 11.06 9.65
C ASN A 77 14.33 9.96 10.54
N GLY A 78 15.21 9.11 10.01
CA GLY A 78 15.87 8.03 10.75
C GLY A 78 14.94 6.90 11.21
N ASN A 79 13.69 6.88 10.76
CA ASN A 79 12.69 5.87 11.13
C ASN A 79 12.81 4.57 10.32
N GLY A 80 13.80 4.50 9.43
CA GLY A 80 14.08 3.34 8.59
C GLY A 80 13.18 3.20 7.36
N HIS A 81 12.18 4.07 7.20
CA HIS A 81 11.34 4.15 6.01
C HIS A 81 12.02 5.02 4.95
N ILE A 82 12.06 4.53 3.71
CA ILE A 82 12.59 5.27 2.56
C ILE A 82 11.39 5.75 1.74
N TYR A 83 11.25 7.07 1.60
CA TYR A 83 10.20 7.66 0.75
C TYR A 83 10.54 7.46 -0.73
N LEU A 84 9.55 7.05 -1.51
CA LEU A 84 9.68 6.80 -2.94
C LEU A 84 9.08 7.95 -3.75
N ASN A 85 9.90 8.61 -4.57
CA ASN A 85 9.52 9.77 -5.39
C ASN A 85 9.30 9.44 -6.88
N TYR A 86 9.33 8.17 -7.26
CA TYR A 86 9.06 7.69 -8.62
C TYR A 86 7.86 6.72 -8.61
N ASN A 87 7.27 6.49 -9.79
CA ASN A 87 6.17 5.55 -9.99
C ASN A 87 6.67 4.10 -9.92
N TYR A 88 6.96 3.62 -8.71
CA TYR A 88 7.28 2.22 -8.45
C TYR A 88 5.99 1.44 -8.21
N ASP A 89 5.83 0.35 -8.97
CA ASP A 89 4.59 -0.38 -8.99
C ASP A 89 4.77 -1.90 -9.03
N PHE A 90 3.73 -2.59 -8.56
CA PHE A 90 3.55 -4.02 -8.68
C PHE A 90 2.18 -4.28 -9.32
N LYS A 91 2.18 -4.71 -10.57
CA LYS A 91 0.98 -4.89 -11.39
C LYS A 91 0.58 -6.36 -11.38
N ILE A 92 -0.67 -6.61 -11.04
CA ILE A 92 -1.29 -7.93 -11.12
C ILE A 92 -2.31 -7.90 -12.25
N ARG A 93 -2.18 -8.84 -13.18
CA ARG A 93 -3.14 -9.10 -14.25
C ARG A 93 -3.50 -10.59 -14.24
N PRO A 94 -4.61 -10.98 -14.89
CA PRO A 94 -4.98 -12.39 -14.99
C PRO A 94 -3.89 -13.28 -15.63
N ASP A 95 -3.11 -12.72 -16.55
CA ASP A 95 -2.10 -13.42 -17.36
C ASP A 95 -0.65 -13.16 -16.92
N SER A 96 -0.42 -12.12 -16.11
CA SER A 96 0.92 -11.64 -15.85
C SER A 96 1.05 -10.88 -14.53
N VAL A 97 2.24 -10.97 -13.93
CA VAL A 97 2.65 -10.16 -12.79
C VAL A 97 3.92 -9.40 -13.16
N ILE A 98 3.91 -8.09 -12.97
CA ILE A 98 5.00 -7.21 -13.35
C ILE A 98 5.42 -6.43 -12.10
N SER A 99 6.70 -6.47 -11.77
CA SER A 99 7.27 -5.71 -10.66
C SER A 99 8.27 -4.70 -11.19
N TYR A 100 8.12 -3.46 -10.73
CA TYR A 100 9.06 -2.38 -10.92
C TYR A 100 9.26 -1.70 -9.56
N LEU A 101 10.01 -2.36 -8.68
CA LEU A 101 10.24 -1.92 -7.30
C LEU A 101 11.74 -1.77 -7.02
N PRO A 102 12.16 -0.78 -6.22
CA PRO A 102 13.56 -0.58 -5.86
C PRO A 102 13.98 -1.55 -4.75
N TYR A 103 15.24 -1.98 -4.70
CA TYR A 103 15.73 -2.85 -3.63
C TYR A 103 16.80 -2.13 -2.79
N TYR A 104 16.62 -2.11 -1.47
CA TYR A 104 17.53 -1.48 -0.51
C TYR A 104 18.00 -2.53 0.50
N GLY A 105 18.95 -3.39 0.14
CA GLY A 105 19.38 -4.43 1.06
C GLY A 105 20.73 -5.04 0.67
N ARG A 106 21.23 -5.92 1.54
CA ARG A 106 22.43 -6.71 1.28
C ARG A 106 22.04 -7.97 0.51
N ALA A 107 22.63 -8.19 -0.65
CA ALA A 107 22.61 -9.48 -1.34
C ALA A 107 23.74 -10.34 -0.76
N THR A 108 23.44 -11.57 -0.34
CA THR A 108 24.39 -12.39 0.43
C THR A 108 25.27 -13.30 -0.42
N PHE A 109 24.88 -13.60 -1.66
CA PHE A 109 25.68 -14.38 -2.61
C PHE A 109 25.47 -13.92 -4.05
N ASP A 110 26.58 -13.79 -4.78
CA ASP A 110 26.68 -13.65 -6.24
C ASP A 110 25.81 -12.56 -6.87
N ALA A 111 25.84 -11.36 -6.28
CA ALA A 111 25.53 -10.17 -7.05
C ALA A 111 26.66 -10.00 -8.07
N ALA A 112 26.53 -10.65 -9.24
CA ALA A 112 27.34 -10.35 -10.40
C ALA A 112 27.43 -8.83 -10.49
N TYR A 113 28.64 -8.34 -10.22
CA TYR A 113 28.96 -6.93 -10.03
C TYR A 113 28.35 -6.11 -11.17
N ASN A 114 27.41 -5.22 -10.84
CA ASN A 114 26.91 -4.17 -11.72
C ASN A 114 26.28 -4.60 -13.07
N SER A 115 25.22 -5.43 -13.06
CA SER A 115 24.25 -5.34 -14.16
C SER A 115 23.26 -4.21 -13.86
N PRO A 116 23.12 -3.18 -14.72
CA PRO A 116 22.19 -2.06 -14.51
C PRO A 116 20.74 -2.49 -14.22
N ASN A 117 20.38 -3.70 -14.67
CA ASN A 117 19.04 -4.27 -14.56
C ASN A 117 18.80 -5.12 -13.29
N ASP A 118 19.79 -5.26 -12.39
CA ASP A 118 19.69 -6.15 -11.21
C ASP A 118 19.54 -5.42 -9.87
N ASN A 119 19.44 -4.08 -9.91
CA ASN A 119 19.43 -3.21 -8.74
C ASN A 119 18.06 -3.09 -8.04
N GLY A 120 17.02 -3.72 -8.57
CA GLY A 120 15.66 -3.68 -8.03
C GLY A 120 15.04 -5.06 -7.88
N VAL A 121 13.79 -5.07 -7.45
CA VAL A 121 12.89 -6.22 -7.57
C VAL A 121 12.10 -6.02 -8.85
N MET A 122 12.77 -6.27 -9.99
CA MET A 122 12.23 -6.03 -11.33
C MET A 122 12.05 -7.34 -12.08
N PHE A 123 10.83 -7.65 -12.50
CA PHE A 123 10.55 -8.84 -13.31
C PHE A 123 9.21 -8.71 -14.02
N THR A 124 9.02 -9.54 -15.05
CA THR A 124 7.71 -9.89 -15.59
C THR A 124 7.59 -11.41 -15.56
N SER A 125 6.47 -11.90 -15.03
CA SER A 125 6.18 -13.32 -14.90
C SER A 125 4.84 -13.62 -15.56
N THR A 126 4.82 -14.62 -16.43
CA THR A 126 3.59 -15.15 -17.05
C THR A 126 3.21 -16.51 -16.45
N LYS A 127 4.12 -17.12 -15.68
CA LYS A 127 3.88 -18.36 -14.94
C LYS A 127 4.00 -18.08 -13.44
N PHE A 128 2.87 -17.90 -12.76
CA PHE A 128 2.86 -17.62 -11.32
C PHE A 128 1.73 -18.35 -10.60
N GLY A 129 1.97 -18.69 -9.34
CA GLY A 129 0.91 -19.04 -8.40
C GLY A 129 0.26 -17.79 -7.81
N TYR A 130 -1.06 -17.84 -7.60
CA TYR A 130 -1.84 -16.79 -6.94
C TYR A 130 -2.81 -17.42 -5.94
N SER A 131 -2.78 -16.97 -4.70
CA SER A 131 -3.72 -17.38 -3.65
C SER A 131 -4.18 -16.17 -2.85
N ALA A 132 -5.48 -15.94 -2.77
CA ALA A 132 -6.07 -14.90 -1.92
C ALA A 132 -6.82 -15.55 -0.75
N LYS A 133 -6.66 -15.00 0.46
CA LYS A 133 -7.33 -15.45 1.68
C LYS A 133 -7.74 -14.25 2.52
N ALA A 134 -8.82 -14.38 3.28
CA ALA A 134 -9.13 -13.41 4.33
C ALA A 134 -8.03 -13.44 5.39
N GLY A 135 -7.55 -12.26 5.81
CA GLY A 135 -6.61 -12.13 6.91
C GLY A 135 -7.27 -11.55 8.16
N LYS A 136 -6.49 -10.85 8.98
CA LYS A 136 -6.95 -10.28 10.25
C LYS A 136 -7.67 -8.94 10.00
N LYS A 137 -8.66 -8.61 10.83
CA LYS A 137 -9.37 -7.30 10.77
C LYS A 137 -9.99 -6.98 9.39
N GLY A 138 -10.43 -8.00 8.65
CA GLY A 138 -11.12 -7.83 7.36
C GLY A 138 -10.20 -7.49 6.17
N ASN A 139 -8.88 -7.58 6.31
CA ASN A 139 -7.97 -7.44 5.18
C ASN A 139 -7.98 -8.70 4.28
N THR A 140 -7.52 -8.54 3.04
CA THR A 140 -7.26 -9.64 2.11
C THR A 140 -5.75 -9.85 1.98
N VAL A 141 -5.29 -11.08 2.17
CA VAL A 141 -3.88 -11.47 2.02
C VAL A 141 -3.72 -12.28 0.74
N ILE A 142 -2.91 -11.76 -0.17
CA ILE A 142 -2.65 -12.32 -1.49
C ILE A 142 -1.20 -12.78 -1.53
N THR A 143 -1.00 -14.08 -1.77
CA THR A 143 0.33 -14.65 -2.00
C THR A 143 0.55 -14.88 -3.49
N ILE A 144 1.64 -14.33 -4.02
CA ILE A 144 2.07 -14.48 -5.41
C ILE A 144 3.42 -15.18 -5.44
N THR A 145 3.58 -16.16 -6.32
CA THR A 145 4.84 -16.91 -6.48
C THR A 145 5.16 -17.10 -7.96
N PRO A 146 5.96 -16.19 -8.55
CA PRO A 146 6.53 -16.36 -9.89
C PRO A 146 7.34 -17.65 -10.02
N ARG A 147 7.26 -18.30 -11.18
CA ARG A 147 7.97 -19.57 -11.48
C ARG A 147 8.91 -19.47 -12.68
N ASP A 148 8.85 -18.37 -13.42
CA ASP A 148 9.67 -18.04 -14.60
C ASP A 148 10.55 -16.80 -14.38
N ALA A 149 10.65 -16.31 -13.14
CA ALA A 149 11.54 -15.23 -12.78
C ALA A 149 12.98 -15.74 -12.51
N LYS A 150 13.97 -14.87 -12.72
CA LYS A 150 15.41 -15.18 -12.49
C LYS A 150 15.70 -15.72 -11.09
N TYR A 151 15.03 -15.17 -10.07
CA TYR A 151 15.19 -15.56 -8.68
C TYR A 151 13.94 -16.27 -8.18
N ASN A 152 14.13 -17.27 -7.31
CA ASN A 152 13.04 -17.81 -6.51
C ASN A 152 12.54 -16.72 -5.57
N GLN A 153 11.28 -16.33 -5.74
CA GLN A 153 10.70 -15.19 -5.03
C GLN A 153 9.22 -15.43 -4.70
N LYS A 154 8.81 -14.87 -3.57
CA LYS A 154 7.44 -14.90 -3.07
C LYS A 154 7.03 -13.51 -2.62
N PHE A 155 5.84 -13.11 -3.01
CA PHE A 155 5.26 -11.84 -2.64
C PHE A 155 4.01 -12.06 -1.80
N ILE A 156 3.88 -11.31 -0.72
CA ILE A 156 2.71 -11.32 0.15
C ILE A 156 2.16 -9.90 0.18
N LEU A 157 1.01 -9.70 -0.43
CA LEU A 157 0.31 -8.41 -0.48
C LEU A 157 -0.87 -8.46 0.49
N GLU A 158 -0.86 -7.59 1.48
CA GLU A 158 -1.97 -7.40 2.40
C GLU A 158 -2.73 -6.13 2.02
N VAL A 159 -4.02 -6.23 1.73
CA VAL A 159 -4.87 -5.14 1.25
C VAL A 159 -6.02 -4.91 2.24
N THR A 160 -6.22 -3.67 2.66
CA THR A 160 -7.38 -3.30 3.50
C THR A 160 -8.58 -2.91 2.64
N ASP A 161 -9.78 -2.91 3.22
CA ASP A 161 -11.00 -2.39 2.58
C ASP A 161 -10.89 -0.92 2.13
N SER A 162 -9.92 -0.16 2.66
CA SER A 162 -9.69 1.23 2.25
C SER A 162 -8.78 1.37 1.01
N GLY A 163 -8.23 0.27 0.52
CA GLY A 163 -7.30 0.23 -0.61
C GLY A 163 -5.84 0.44 -0.20
N THR A 164 -5.55 0.79 1.06
CA THR A 164 -4.17 0.78 1.56
C THR A 164 -3.63 -0.65 1.58
N ALA A 165 -2.35 -0.79 1.30
CA ALA A 165 -1.74 -2.10 1.20
C ALA A 165 -0.26 -2.11 1.59
N THR A 166 0.21 -3.28 2.02
CA THR A 166 1.61 -3.56 2.28
C THR A 166 2.03 -4.79 1.48
N LEU A 167 3.11 -4.65 0.70
CA LEU A 167 3.69 -5.71 -0.11
C LEU A 167 5.01 -6.17 0.51
N GLN A 168 5.14 -7.43 0.89
CA GLN A 168 6.39 -8.04 1.32
C GLN A 168 7.00 -8.86 0.19
N ALA A 169 8.27 -8.60 -0.13
CA ALA A 169 9.05 -9.35 -1.11
C ALA A 169 10.09 -10.23 -0.40
N ILE A 170 9.96 -11.54 -0.57
CA ILE A 170 10.87 -12.55 -0.03
C ILE A 170 11.58 -13.20 -1.21
N ILE A 171 12.89 -12.98 -1.33
CA ILE A 171 13.69 -13.37 -2.50
C ILE A 171 14.88 -14.19 -2.00
N THR A 172 15.18 -15.31 -2.65
CA THR A 172 16.37 -16.12 -2.31
C THR A 172 17.65 -15.29 -2.44
N ASN A 173 18.58 -15.45 -1.49
CA ASN A 173 19.87 -14.74 -1.40
C ASN A 173 19.78 -13.21 -1.25
N ARG A 174 18.61 -12.68 -0.86
CA ARG A 174 18.39 -11.27 -0.54
C ARG A 174 17.63 -11.15 0.80
N ASN A 175 17.95 -10.13 1.58
CA ASN A 175 17.13 -9.79 2.75
C ASN A 175 15.72 -9.39 2.30
N THR A 176 14.72 -9.80 3.08
CA THR A 176 13.33 -9.39 2.88
C THR A 176 13.20 -7.86 2.91
N ILE A 177 12.32 -7.34 2.07
CA ILE A 177 11.93 -5.93 2.02
C ILE A 177 10.40 -5.84 1.94
N SER A 178 9.80 -4.84 2.58
CA SER A 178 8.39 -4.51 2.37
C SER A 178 8.20 -3.12 1.80
N TYR A 179 7.02 -2.88 1.24
CA TYR A 179 6.62 -1.60 0.68
C TYR A 179 5.23 -1.26 1.17
N ASP A 180 5.02 -0.01 1.54
CA ASP A 180 3.69 0.50 1.89
C ASP A 180 3.16 1.36 0.75
N GLY A 181 1.87 1.26 0.51
CA GLY A 181 1.23 1.94 -0.61
C GLY A 181 -0.27 1.73 -0.63
N TYR A 182 -0.83 1.76 -1.83
CA TYR A 182 -2.24 1.55 -2.07
C TYR A 182 -2.45 0.83 -3.40
N ILE A 183 -3.58 0.13 -3.51
CA ILE A 183 -4.01 -0.43 -4.78
C ILE A 183 -4.87 0.57 -5.55
N THR A 184 -4.81 0.50 -6.87
CA THR A 184 -5.59 1.33 -7.78
C THR A 184 -5.94 0.52 -9.03
N GLU A 185 -6.96 0.98 -9.75
CA GLU A 185 -7.26 0.48 -11.10
C GLU A 185 -6.10 0.82 -12.05
N LYS A 186 -5.91 -0.03 -13.07
CA LYS A 186 -4.85 0.12 -14.06
C LYS A 186 -5.27 0.95 -15.26
#